data_AF-A0A6L7XA96-F1
#
_entry.id   AF-A0A6L7XA96-F1
#
_cell.length_a   1.000
_cell.length_b   1.000
_cell.length_c   1.000
_cell.angle_alpha   90.00
_cell.angle_beta   90.00
_cell.angle_gamma   90.00
#
_symmetry.space_group_name_H-M   'P 1'
#
loop_
_entity.id
_entity.type
_entity.pdbx_description
1 polymer ?
#
loop_
_entity_poly.entity_id
_entity_poly.type
_entity_poly.pdbx_seq_one_letter_code
_entity_poly.pdbx_strand_id
1 'polypeptide(L)'
;MDLNRFEWLALRREEAVDPERVIVDAHHHLWDWRIGTYLAPQLLEDLTGSHNVVKTVFAECMSHYDTDCAEHMKPVGETGFVAGQAEWLDAAEGPTVAGIVSHADLMLGDAVEEVLAAHDGAGRGRFRGIRHATAWDASDEIHNSHCNPFEHM
;
A
#
# COMPACT_ATOMS: atom_id res chain seq x y z
N MET A 1 27.94 16.59 1.40
CA MET A 1 27.29 16.73 0.08
C MET A 1 25.82 16.62 0.38
N ASP A 2 25.09 17.73 0.30
CA ASP A 2 23.68 17.77 0.69
C ASP A 2 22.85 17.29 -0.50
N LEU A 3 22.77 15.98 -0.68
CA LEU A 3 21.94 15.34 -1.70
C LEU A 3 20.50 15.34 -1.22
N ASN A 4 19.56 15.66 -2.10
CA ASN A 4 18.14 15.40 -1.84
C ASN A 4 17.85 13.89 -1.97
N ARG A 5 16.65 13.46 -1.53
CA ARG A 5 16.26 12.04 -1.48
C ARG A 5 16.50 11.32 -2.81
N PHE A 6 16.11 11.93 -3.94
CA PHE A 6 16.23 11.31 -5.25
C PHE A 6 17.68 11.26 -5.75
N GLU A 7 18.46 12.31 -5.46
CA GLU A 7 19.90 12.34 -5.77
C GLU A 7 20.66 11.26 -4.98
N TRP A 8 20.28 11.03 -3.72
CA TRP A 8 20.86 9.98 -2.89
C TRP A 8 20.51 8.58 -3.42
N LEU A 9 19.25 8.32 -3.77
CA LEU A 9 18.82 7.05 -4.35
C LEU A 9 19.53 6.74 -5.68
N ALA A 10 19.80 7.77 -6.48
CA ALA A 10 20.47 7.62 -7.77
C ALA A 10 21.98 7.28 -7.67
N LEU A 11 22.59 7.32 -6.48
CA LEU A 11 24.02 7.02 -6.30
C LEU A 11 24.40 5.58 -6.64
N ARG A 12 23.45 4.65 -6.57
CA ARG A 12 23.68 3.22 -6.83
C ARG A 12 22.51 2.65 -7.61
N ARG A 13 22.83 2.05 -8.75
CA ARG A 13 21.92 1.18 -9.49
C ARG A 13 22.56 -0.20 -9.55
N GLU A 14 21.83 -1.19 -9.09
CA GLU A 14 22.26 -2.59 -9.12
C GLU A 14 21.64 -3.29 -10.32
N GLU A 15 22.45 -4.07 -11.04
CA GLU A 15 21.96 -4.93 -12.12
C GLU A 15 21.24 -6.14 -11.51
N ALA A 16 20.06 -6.46 -12.03
CA ALA A 16 19.33 -7.62 -11.57
C ALA A 16 20.09 -8.91 -11.93
N VAL A 17 20.24 -9.78 -10.95
CA VAL A 17 20.66 -11.17 -11.21
C VAL A 17 19.46 -11.92 -11.75
N ASP A 18 19.64 -12.61 -12.89
CA ASP A 18 18.57 -13.31 -13.61
C ASP A 18 17.42 -12.36 -14.00
N PRO A 19 17.69 -11.37 -14.87
CA PRO A 19 16.74 -10.30 -15.19
C PRO A 19 15.46 -10.81 -15.85
N GLU A 20 15.47 -11.99 -16.46
CA GLU A 20 14.28 -12.57 -17.09
C GLU A 20 13.34 -13.23 -16.07
N ARG A 21 13.79 -13.44 -14.83
CA ARG A 21 12.99 -14.09 -13.80
C ARG A 21 11.75 -13.28 -13.49
N VAL A 22 10.60 -13.87 -13.79
CA VAL A 22 9.28 -13.29 -13.49
C VAL A 22 9.10 -13.17 -11.98
N ILE A 23 8.85 -11.95 -11.51
CA ILE A 23 8.70 -11.62 -10.09
C ILE A 23 7.30 -11.05 -9.82
N VAL A 24 6.75 -11.44 -8.67
CA VAL A 24 5.62 -10.73 -8.04
C VAL A 24 6.18 -10.01 -6.82
N ASP A 25 6.10 -8.69 -6.80
CA ASP A 25 6.35 -7.93 -5.59
C ASP A 25 5.13 -8.05 -4.67
N ALA A 26 5.26 -8.84 -3.61
CA ALA A 26 4.15 -9.18 -2.74
C ALA A 26 3.76 -8.06 -1.77
N HIS A 27 4.51 -6.95 -1.70
CA HIS A 27 4.22 -5.87 -0.76
C HIS A 27 4.89 -4.56 -1.18
N HIS A 28 4.07 -3.59 -1.61
CA HIS A 28 4.46 -2.20 -1.70
C HIS A 28 3.41 -1.28 -1.06
N HIS A 29 3.75 -0.01 -0.96
CA HIS A 29 2.86 1.05 -0.50
C HIS A 29 2.78 2.16 -1.55
N LEU A 30 1.71 2.95 -1.49
CA LEU A 30 1.50 4.13 -2.30
C LEU A 30 0.97 5.23 -1.38
N TRP A 31 1.63 6.37 -1.36
CA TRP A 31 1.24 7.47 -0.49
C TRP A 31 1.53 8.83 -1.10
N ASP A 32 0.69 9.81 -0.72
CA ASP A 32 1.03 11.21 -0.84
C ASP A 32 0.92 11.86 0.54
N TRP A 33 2.06 12.11 1.18
CA TRP A 33 2.12 12.60 2.55
C TRP A 33 3.16 13.71 2.72
N ARG A 34 3.09 14.43 3.84
CA ARG A 34 3.98 15.57 4.15
C ARG A 34 5.47 15.26 4.08
N ILE A 35 5.85 13.99 4.30
CA ILE A 35 7.24 13.52 4.30
C ILE A 35 7.72 13.03 2.93
N GLY A 36 6.82 12.99 1.94
CA GLY A 36 7.13 12.66 0.57
C GLY A 36 5.98 11.97 -0.16
N THR A 37 6.08 11.98 -1.48
CA THR A 37 5.15 11.33 -2.41
C THR A 37 5.80 10.09 -2.99
N TYR A 38 5.04 9.01 -3.09
CA TYR A 38 5.38 7.76 -3.79
C TYR A 38 4.10 7.17 -4.39
N LEU A 39 3.85 7.47 -5.66
CA LEU A 39 2.64 7.13 -6.39
C LEU A 39 2.97 6.24 -7.59
N ALA A 40 1.95 5.89 -8.38
CA ALA A 40 2.10 5.04 -9.56
C ALA A 40 3.28 5.42 -10.50
N PRO A 41 3.60 6.71 -10.76
CA PRO A 41 4.76 7.05 -11.58
C PRO A 41 6.11 6.67 -10.95
N GLN A 42 6.26 6.86 -9.63
CA GLN A 42 7.50 6.46 -8.93
C GLN A 42 7.59 4.94 -8.84
N LEU A 43 6.47 4.27 -8.56
CA LEU A 43 6.40 2.81 -8.54
C LEU A 43 6.77 2.22 -9.91
N LEU A 44 6.28 2.80 -11.01
CA LEU A 44 6.62 2.32 -12.36
C LEU A 44 8.13 2.37 -12.62
N GLU A 45 8.81 3.45 -12.22
CA GLU A 45 10.26 3.59 -12.36
C GLU A 45 11.00 2.48 -11.59
N ASP A 46 10.59 2.21 -10.36
CA ASP A 46 11.23 1.20 -9.52
C ASP A 46 10.98 -0.23 -10.03
N LEU A 47 9.74 -0.53 -10.45
CA LEU A 47 9.37 -1.86 -10.93
C LEU A 47 10.00 -2.23 -12.27
N THR A 48 10.37 -1.24 -13.08
CA THR A 48 10.93 -1.42 -14.43
C THR A 48 12.42 -1.10 -14.51
N GLY A 49 13.06 -0.76 -13.38
CA GLY A 49 14.44 -0.29 -13.36
C GLY A 49 15.49 -1.36 -13.67
N SER A 50 15.31 -2.60 -13.20
CA SER A 50 16.26 -3.70 -13.48
C SER A 50 15.67 -5.11 -13.38
N HIS A 51 14.70 -5.34 -12.50
CA HIS A 51 14.08 -6.65 -12.29
C HIS A 51 12.83 -6.82 -13.17
N ASN A 52 12.51 -8.05 -13.59
CA ASN A 52 11.28 -8.36 -14.31
C ASN A 52 10.09 -8.56 -13.34
N VAL A 53 9.68 -7.47 -12.70
CA VAL A 53 8.45 -7.46 -11.88
C VAL A 53 7.25 -7.33 -12.81
N VAL A 54 6.38 -8.34 -12.82
CA VAL A 54 5.18 -8.35 -13.69
C VAL A 54 3.90 -8.02 -12.95
N LYS A 55 3.91 -8.21 -11.63
CA LYS A 55 2.75 -7.97 -10.76
C LYS A 55 3.20 -7.46 -9.40
N THR A 56 2.34 -6.71 -8.75
CA THR A 56 2.56 -6.23 -7.39
C THR A 56 1.32 -6.37 -6.52
N VAL A 57 1.49 -6.30 -5.20
CA VAL A 57 0.41 -6.24 -4.23
C VAL A 57 0.60 -5.02 -3.33
N PHE A 58 -0.40 -4.16 -3.28
CA PHE A 58 -0.43 -3.01 -2.36
C PHE A 58 -0.87 -3.48 -0.97
N ALA A 59 -0.26 -2.93 0.08
CA ALA A 59 -0.72 -3.04 1.45
C ALA A 59 -1.05 -1.66 2.04
N GLU A 60 -2.12 -1.58 2.83
CA GLU A 60 -2.60 -0.34 3.47
C GLU A 60 -1.50 0.45 4.18
N CYS A 61 -1.61 1.77 4.17
CA CYS A 61 -0.65 2.66 4.82
C CYS A 61 -1.28 3.97 5.29
N MET A 62 -2.60 4.00 5.48
CA MET A 62 -3.39 5.17 5.87
C MET A 62 -3.41 6.33 4.87
N SER A 63 -3.06 6.10 3.60
CA SER A 63 -3.08 7.15 2.61
C SER A 63 -4.49 7.38 2.07
N HIS A 64 -4.88 8.64 1.87
CA HIS A 64 -6.15 9.00 1.22
C HIS A 64 -7.41 8.38 1.87
N TYR A 65 -7.43 8.29 3.20
CA TYR A 65 -8.66 7.99 3.94
C TYR A 65 -9.73 9.04 3.64
N ASP A 66 -10.98 8.59 3.44
CA ASP A 66 -12.12 9.48 3.20
C ASP A 66 -12.57 10.12 4.52
N THR A 67 -12.26 11.41 4.73
CA THR A 67 -12.59 12.10 5.98
C THR A 67 -14.03 12.57 6.08
N ASP A 68 -14.80 12.48 4.99
CA ASP A 68 -16.19 12.96 4.93
C ASP A 68 -17.21 11.83 5.16
N CYS A 69 -16.76 10.65 5.56
CA CYS A 69 -17.58 9.47 5.85
C CYS A 69 -17.51 9.04 7.33
N ALA A 70 -18.24 7.98 7.69
CA ALA A 70 -18.21 7.39 9.03
C ALA A 70 -16.82 6.85 9.38
N GLU A 71 -16.44 6.86 10.67
CA GLU A 71 -15.08 6.54 11.12
C GLU A 71 -14.57 5.17 10.61
N HIS A 72 -15.40 4.12 10.70
CA HIS A 72 -15.05 2.77 10.25
C HIS A 72 -14.97 2.63 8.73
N MET A 73 -15.51 3.59 7.98
CA MET A 73 -15.56 3.60 6.52
C MET A 73 -14.41 4.38 5.89
N LYS A 74 -13.72 5.23 6.65
CA LYS A 74 -12.60 6.04 6.14
C LYS A 74 -11.56 5.25 5.35
N PRO A 75 -11.15 4.03 5.77
CA PRO A 75 -10.15 3.24 5.04
C PRO A 75 -10.57 2.84 3.63
N VAL A 76 -11.87 2.81 3.32
CA VAL A 76 -12.37 2.51 1.97
C VAL A 76 -11.89 3.55 0.95
N GLY A 77 -11.65 4.79 1.40
CA GLY A 77 -11.03 5.84 0.58
C GLY A 77 -9.67 5.44 0.02
N GLU A 78 -8.80 4.84 0.85
CA GLU A 78 -7.47 4.37 0.42
C GLU A 78 -7.61 3.31 -0.67
N THR A 79 -8.52 2.35 -0.47
CA THR A 79 -8.77 1.27 -1.44
C THR A 79 -9.19 1.83 -2.80
N GLY A 80 -10.11 2.79 -2.83
CA GLY A 80 -10.55 3.45 -4.06
C GLY A 80 -9.44 4.26 -4.72
N PHE A 81 -8.63 4.96 -3.93
CA PHE A 81 -7.46 5.69 -4.39
C PHE A 81 -6.43 4.77 -5.05
N VAL A 82 -6.07 3.66 -4.39
CA VAL A 82 -5.11 2.67 -4.89
C VAL A 82 -5.63 1.97 -6.14
N ALA A 83 -6.93 1.67 -6.21
CA ALA A 83 -7.53 1.14 -7.43
C ALA A 83 -7.35 2.11 -8.62
N GLY A 84 -7.45 3.42 -8.39
CA GLY A 84 -7.13 4.44 -9.40
C GLY A 84 -5.64 4.48 -9.79
N GLN A 85 -4.73 4.32 -8.83
CA GLN A 85 -3.28 4.20 -9.11
C GLN A 85 -2.97 2.94 -9.93
N ALA A 86 -3.64 1.83 -9.64
CA ALA A 86 -3.52 0.58 -10.39
C ALA A 86 -4.00 0.73 -11.84
N GLU A 87 -5.14 1.40 -12.06
CA GLU A 87 -5.63 1.71 -13.41
C GLU A 87 -4.67 2.61 -14.19
N TRP A 88 -4.02 3.56 -13.51
CA TRP A 88 -2.98 4.39 -14.14
C TRP A 88 -1.80 3.54 -14.59
N LEU A 89 -1.32 2.60 -13.76
CA LEU A 89 -0.23 1.69 -14.13
C LEU A 89 -0.60 0.82 -15.32
N ASP A 90 -1.81 0.25 -15.32
CA ASP A 90 -2.30 -0.56 -16.43
C ASP A 90 -2.36 0.26 -17.74
N ALA A 91 -2.82 1.51 -17.67
CA ALA A 91 -2.84 2.42 -18.82
C ALA A 91 -1.44 2.83 -19.31
N ALA A 92 -0.44 2.79 -18.44
CA ALA A 92 0.96 3.00 -18.76
C ALA A 92 1.66 1.73 -19.27
N GLU A 93 0.92 0.62 -19.45
CA GLU A 93 1.45 -0.71 -19.82
C GLU A 93 2.51 -1.21 -18.82
N GLY A 94 2.40 -0.77 -17.56
CA GLY A 94 3.30 -1.18 -16.48
C GLY A 94 2.91 -2.51 -15.84
N PRO A 95 3.69 -2.98 -14.85
CA PRO A 95 3.35 -4.15 -14.06
C PRO A 95 2.01 -3.96 -13.32
N THR A 96 1.15 -4.98 -13.35
CA THR A 96 -0.20 -4.89 -12.80
C THR A 96 -0.21 -4.98 -11.27
N VAL A 97 -0.89 -4.04 -10.61
CA VAL A 97 -1.27 -4.22 -9.20
C VAL A 97 -2.35 -5.30 -9.13
N ALA A 98 -1.94 -6.52 -8.77
CA ALA A 98 -2.79 -7.72 -8.82
C ALA A 98 -3.64 -7.90 -7.56
N GLY A 99 -3.31 -7.20 -6.47
CA GLY A 99 -4.02 -7.25 -5.21
C GLY A 99 -3.89 -5.96 -4.41
N ILE A 100 -4.95 -5.64 -3.68
CA ILE A 100 -5.02 -4.58 -2.69
C ILE A 100 -5.37 -5.25 -1.35
N VAL A 101 -4.44 -5.13 -0.40
CA VAL A 101 -4.63 -5.51 1.00
C VAL A 101 -5.00 -4.24 1.77
N SER A 102 -6.28 -4.08 2.05
CA SER A 102 -6.85 -2.86 2.65
C SER A 102 -6.82 -2.92 4.18
N HIS A 103 -7.15 -1.81 4.84
CA HIS A 103 -7.41 -1.81 6.28
C HIS A 103 -8.91 -1.95 6.58
N ALA A 104 -9.25 -2.76 7.56
CA ALA A 104 -10.55 -2.74 8.23
C ALA A 104 -10.30 -2.97 9.72
N ASP A 105 -11.08 -2.29 10.57
CA ASP A 105 -11.03 -2.56 12.00
C ASP A 105 -11.71 -3.92 12.29
N LEU A 106 -10.90 -4.94 12.56
CA LEU A 106 -11.36 -6.30 12.82
C LEU A 106 -11.96 -6.45 14.23
N MET A 107 -11.88 -5.41 15.07
CA MET A 107 -12.50 -5.37 16.40
C MET A 107 -13.99 -4.99 16.36
N LEU A 108 -14.51 -4.59 15.20
CA LEU A 108 -15.93 -4.21 15.02
C LEU A 108 -16.91 -5.39 15.16
N GLY A 109 -16.41 -6.62 15.22
CA GLY A 109 -17.25 -7.82 15.18
C GLY A 109 -18.04 -7.88 13.86
N ASP A 110 -19.32 -8.23 13.92
CA ASP A 110 -20.18 -8.36 12.73
C ASP A 110 -20.29 -7.06 11.91
N ALA A 111 -20.11 -5.90 12.53
CA ALA A 111 -20.17 -4.61 11.83
C ALA A 111 -19.01 -4.41 10.81
N VAL A 112 -17.97 -5.24 10.83
CA VAL A 112 -16.90 -5.22 9.82
C VAL A 112 -17.42 -5.59 8.42
N GLU A 113 -18.52 -6.33 8.32
CA GLU A 113 -19.08 -6.81 7.04
C GLU A 113 -19.37 -5.66 6.07
N GLU A 114 -19.89 -4.54 6.58
CA GLU A 114 -20.14 -3.33 5.78
C GLU A 114 -18.84 -2.79 5.15
N VAL A 115 -17.75 -2.75 5.92
CA VAL A 115 -16.44 -2.26 5.48
C VAL A 115 -15.85 -3.18 4.42
N LEU A 116 -15.95 -4.49 4.61
CA LEU A 116 -15.45 -5.49 3.65
C LEU A 116 -16.21 -5.42 2.32
N ALA A 117 -17.54 -5.28 2.37
CA ALA A 117 -18.36 -5.12 1.17
C ALA A 117 -18.01 -3.82 0.41
N ALA A 118 -17.76 -2.73 1.15
CA ALA A 118 -17.37 -1.47 0.56
C ALA A 118 -15.96 -1.53 -0.08
N HIS A 119 -15.02 -2.24 0.53
CA HIS A 119 -13.70 -2.50 -0.08
C HIS A 119 -13.79 -3.31 -1.36
N ASP A 120 -14.66 -4.32 -1.44
CA ASP A 120 -14.85 -5.11 -2.66
C ASP A 120 -15.26 -4.23 -3.85
N GLY A 121 -16.22 -3.33 -3.62
CA GLY A 121 -16.63 -2.32 -4.60
C GLY A 121 -15.52 -1.31 -4.93
N ALA A 122 -14.92 -0.70 -3.91
CA ALA A 122 -13.88 0.33 -4.08
C ALA A 122 -12.61 -0.23 -4.74
N GLY A 123 -12.28 -1.50 -4.50
CA GLY A 123 -11.10 -2.16 -5.02
C GLY A 123 -11.20 -2.52 -6.51
N ARG A 124 -12.37 -2.34 -7.14
CA ARG A 124 -12.60 -2.57 -8.58
C ARG A 124 -12.05 -3.92 -9.06
N GLY A 125 -12.36 -4.96 -8.30
CA GLY A 125 -11.91 -6.33 -8.57
C GLY A 125 -10.49 -6.67 -8.11
N ARG A 126 -9.76 -5.75 -7.45
CA ARG A 126 -8.40 -5.97 -6.92
C ARG A 126 -8.35 -6.16 -5.40
N PHE A 127 -9.46 -6.02 -4.67
CA PHE A 127 -9.48 -6.29 -3.22
C PHE A 127 -9.19 -7.77 -2.93
N ARG A 128 -8.20 -8.06 -2.08
CA ARG A 128 -7.74 -9.45 -1.81
C ARG A 128 -7.53 -9.79 -0.34
N GLY A 129 -7.63 -8.84 0.58
CA GLY A 129 -7.48 -9.12 1.99
C GLY A 129 -7.39 -7.89 2.85
N ILE A 130 -7.25 -8.12 4.16
CA ILE A 130 -7.12 -7.08 5.16
C ILE A 130 -5.76 -7.20 5.85
N ARG A 131 -5.14 -6.04 6.11
CA ARG A 131 -4.09 -5.89 7.11
C ARG A 131 -4.64 -5.08 8.27
N HIS A 132 -4.59 -5.68 9.46
CA HIS A 132 -4.84 -5.02 10.72
C HIS A 132 -3.53 -5.04 11.48
N ALA A 133 -2.86 -3.89 11.63
CA ALA A 133 -1.50 -3.82 12.14
C ALA A 133 -1.48 -4.04 13.66
N THR A 134 -0.97 -5.19 14.10
CA THR A 134 -0.97 -5.62 15.51
C THR A 134 0.36 -5.42 16.23
N ALA A 135 1.36 -4.78 15.60
CA ALA A 135 2.66 -4.63 16.24
C ALA A 135 2.53 -3.74 17.49
N TRP A 136 2.80 -4.35 18.64
CA TRP A 136 2.63 -3.80 19.98
C TRP A 136 3.88 -4.07 20.82
N ASP A 137 4.22 -3.11 21.67
CA ASP A 137 5.22 -3.24 22.74
C ASP A 137 4.71 -2.54 24.01
N ALA A 138 5.14 -3.04 25.17
CA ALA A 138 4.81 -2.46 26.48
C ALA A 138 5.64 -1.21 26.80
N SER A 139 6.78 -1.03 26.14
CA SER A 139 7.66 0.11 26.31
C SER A 139 7.11 1.34 25.58
N ASP A 140 6.92 2.44 26.31
CA ASP A 140 6.56 3.75 25.73
C ASP A 140 7.65 4.32 24.80
N GLU A 141 8.85 3.72 24.78
CA GLU A 141 9.92 4.08 23.84
C GLU A 141 9.69 3.52 22.42
N ILE A 142 8.80 2.54 22.27
CA ILE A 142 8.50 1.88 21.00
C ILE A 142 7.12 2.33 20.53
N HIS A 143 7.05 2.87 19.32
CA HIS A 143 5.79 3.30 18.74
C HIS A 143 4.94 2.09 18.32
N ASN A 144 3.75 1.98 18.87
CA ASN A 144 2.77 0.96 18.48
C ASN A 144 2.17 1.27 17.10
N SER A 145 1.63 0.24 16.45
CA SER A 145 0.99 0.40 15.14
C SER A 145 -0.22 1.34 15.19
N HIS A 146 -0.56 1.91 14.04
CA HIS A 146 -1.65 2.88 13.89
C HIS A 146 -3.05 2.36 14.21
N CYS A 147 -3.23 1.04 14.29
CA CYS A 147 -4.48 0.41 14.73
C CYS A 147 -4.66 0.43 16.26
N ASN A 148 -3.77 1.08 17.02
CA ASN A 148 -3.77 1.13 18.48
C ASN A 148 -3.87 -0.26 19.13
N PRO A 149 -2.95 -1.19 18.79
CA PRO A 149 -2.98 -2.52 19.37
C PRO A 149 -2.73 -2.48 20.88
N PHE A 150 -3.14 -3.53 21.58
CA PHE A 150 -2.95 -3.72 23.00
C PHE A 150 -2.36 -5.10 23.28
N GLU A 151 -1.93 -5.32 24.53
CA GLU A 151 -1.35 -6.58 24.96
C GLU A 151 -2.29 -7.75 24.62
N HIS A 152 -1.77 -8.73 23.85
CA HIS A 152 -2.50 -9.93 23.40
C HIS A 152 -3.59 -9.72 22.33
N MET A 153 -3.62 -8.58 21.62
CA MET A 153 -4.31 -8.50 20.33
C MET A 153 -3.68 -9.45 19.29
#